data_AF-F4QTN8-F1
#
_entry.id   AF-F4QTN8-F1
#
_cell.length_a   1.000
_cell.length_b   1.000
_cell.length_c   1.000
_cell.angle_alpha   90.00
_cell.angle_beta   90.00
_cell.angle_gamma   90.00
#
_symmetry.space_group_name_H-M   'P 1'
#
loop_
_entity.id
_entity.type
_entity.pdbx_description
1 polymer ?
#
loop_
_entity_poly.entity_id
_entity_poly.type
_entity_poly.pdbx_seq_one_letter_code
_entity_poly.pdbx_strand_id
1 'polypeptide(L)' 'MAKPFSDKLFDCCWVDLAGYPRPELVIQKRLKPKIFAIDEFLYDERGTALPVNADAPAILVIYNTTVSPRRRVA' A
#
# COMPACT_ATOMS: atom_id res chain seq x y z
N MET A 1 6.19 -5.52 -21.31
CA MET A 1 5.07 -5.41 -20.35
C MET A 1 5.65 -5.53 -18.95
N ALA A 2 5.68 -4.44 -18.18
CA ALA A 2 6.08 -4.51 -16.78
C ALA A 2 5.06 -5.39 -16.04
N LYS A 3 5.53 -6.41 -15.31
CA LYS A 3 4.65 -7.20 -14.43
C LYS A 3 3.92 -6.21 -13.51
N PRO A 4 2.59 -6.31 -13.34
CA PRO A 4 1.92 -5.53 -12.32
C PRO A 4 2.58 -5.87 -10.98
N PHE A 5 3.18 -4.86 -10.37
CA PHE A 5 3.81 -5.00 -9.06
C PHE A 5 2.70 -5.35 -8.07
N SER A 6 2.79 -6.54 -7.45
CA SER A 6 2.00 -7.05 -6.31
C SER A 6 0.55 -6.55 -6.18
N ASP A 7 -0.41 -7.47 -6.26
CA ASP A 7 -1.85 -7.21 -5.99
C ASP A 7 -2.17 -6.93 -4.49
N LYS A 8 -1.16 -6.77 -3.64
CA LYS A 8 -1.29 -6.67 -2.18
C LYS A 8 -0.41 -5.57 -1.59
N LEU A 9 -0.95 -4.86 -0.60
CA LEU A 9 -0.25 -3.90 0.25
C LEU A 9 0.68 -4.58 1.26
N PHE A 10 1.82 -3.94 1.52
CA PHE A 10 2.80 -4.36 2.53
C PHE A 10 3.12 -3.19 3.45
N ASP A 11 3.60 -3.51 4.65
CA ASP A 11 4.08 -2.47 5.56
C ASP A 11 5.29 -1.74 4.95
N CYS A 12 5.30 -0.41 5.08
CA CYS A 12 6.36 0.47 4.60
C CYS A 12 6.62 0.46 3.07
N CYS A 13 5.64 0.05 2.25
CA CYS A 13 5.71 0.26 0.79
C CYS A 13 5.18 1.65 0.41
N TRP A 14 5.53 2.15 -0.77
CA TRP A 14 4.99 3.42 -1.29
C TRP A 14 3.88 3.15 -2.30
N VAL A 15 2.91 4.07 -2.44
CA VAL A 15 1.81 3.95 -3.41
C VAL A 15 1.49 5.27 -4.08
N ASP A 16 1.09 5.26 -5.35
CA ASP A 16 0.45 6.43 -5.97
C ASP A 16 -1.06 6.39 -5.71
N LEU A 17 -1.60 7.50 -5.22
CA LEU A 17 -3.03 7.70 -5.03
C LEU A 17 -3.60 8.61 -6.11
N ALA A 18 -4.82 8.31 -6.56
CA ALA A 18 -5.53 9.14 -7.51
C ALA A 18 -5.76 10.55 -6.96
N GLY A 19 -5.32 11.57 -7.70
CA GLY A 19 -5.45 12.98 -7.30
C GLY A 19 -4.34 13.49 -6.38
N TYR A 20 -3.41 12.64 -5.95
CA TYR A 20 -2.27 13.05 -5.11
C TYR A 20 -1.04 13.33 -5.98
N PRO A 21 -0.28 14.41 -5.69
CA PRO A 21 0.85 14.80 -6.52
C PRO A 21 2.11 13.97 -6.24
N ARG A 22 2.15 13.18 -5.16
CA ARG A 22 3.31 12.42 -4.71
C ARG A 22 2.87 11.03 -4.20
N PRO A 23 3.77 10.04 -4.24
CA PRO A 23 3.52 8.75 -3.61
C PRO A 23 3.38 8.89 -2.09
N GLU A 24 2.48 8.10 -1.52
CA GLU A 24 2.20 8.03 -0.09
C GLU A 24 2.74 6.74 0.54
N LEU A 25 3.14 6.81 1.80
CA LEU A 25 3.68 5.66 2.53
C LEU A 25 2.55 4.82 3.15
N VAL A 26 2.62 3.51 2.93
CA VAL A 26 1.70 2.54 3.51
C VAL A 26 2.21 2.11 4.89
N ILE A 27 1.37 2.21 5.92
CA ILE A 27 1.69 1.82 7.29
C ILE A 27 0.70 0.76 7.78
N GLN A 28 1.20 -0.41 8.16
CA GLN A 28 0.37 -1.46 8.74
C GLN A 28 0.00 -1.13 10.19
N LYS A 29 -1.29 -1.18 10.54
CA LYS A 29 -1.74 -0.96 11.93
C LYS A 29 -1.30 -2.13 12.82
N ARG A 30 -0.47 -1.85 13.82
CA ARG A 30 0.06 -2.87 14.77
C ARG A 30 -1.01 -3.75 15.41
N LEU A 31 -2.13 -3.17 15.84
CA LEU A 31 -3.21 -3.89 16.52
C LEU A 31 -4.18 -4.58 15.55
N LYS A 32 -4.14 -4.26 14.26
CA LYS A 32 -5.03 -4.81 13.22
C LYS A 32 -4.20 -5.07 11.95
N PRO A 33 -3.45 -6.18 11.88
CA PRO A 33 -2.45 -6.42 10.84
C PRO A 33 -3.02 -6.60 9.41
N LYS A 34 -4.35 -6.63 9.25
CA LYS A 34 -5.00 -6.64 7.93
C LYS A 34 -5.42 -5.25 7.44
N ILE A 35 -5.15 -4.22 8.25
CA ILE A 35 -5.52 -2.83 7.95
C ILE A 35 -4.25 -2.02 7.74
N PHE A 36 -4.23 -1.31 6.62
CA PHE A 36 -3.15 -0.44 6.20
C PHE A 36 -3.64 0.99 6.19
N ALA A 37 -2.83 1.90 6.71
CA ALA A 37 -3.06 3.33 6.65
C ALA A 37 -2.23 3.91 5.51
N ILE A 38 -2.84 4.77 4.71
CA ILE A 38 -2.15 5.56 3.69
C ILE A 38 -2.66 6.99 3.88
N ASP A 39 -1.77 7.88 4.28
CA ASP A 39 -2.14 9.19 4.81
C ASP A 39 -3.20 9.06 5.92
N GLU A 40 -4.38 9.67 5.75
CA GLU A 40 -5.49 9.59 6.70
C GLU A 40 -6.49 8.44 6.44
N PHE A 41 -6.34 7.72 5.32
CA PHE A 41 -7.30 6.71 4.87
C PHE A 41 -6.88 5.30 5.27
N LEU A 42 -7.89 4.44 5.46
CA LEU A 42 -7.69 3.04 5.81
C LEU A 42 -8.08 2.12 4.67
N TYR A 43 -7.21 1.15 4.39
CA TYR A 43 -7.36 0.18 3.34
C TYR A 43 -7.19 -1.25 3.88
N ASP A 44 -7.80 -2.20 3.20
CA ASP A 44 -7.52 -3.62 3.39
C ASP A 44 -6.20 -4.04 2.71
N GLU A 45 -5.84 -5.30 2.83
CA GLU A 45 -4.61 -5.83 2.23
C GLU A 45 -4.58 -5.76 0.70
N ARG A 46 -5.73 -5.68 0.03
CA ARG A 46 -5.83 -5.60 -1.44
C ARG A 46 -5.80 -4.16 -1.94
N GLY A 47 -5.71 -3.17 -1.04
CA GLY A 47 -5.79 -1.77 -1.40
C GLY A 47 -7.22 -1.25 -1.58
N THR A 48 -8.23 -1.98 -1.07
CA THR A 48 -9.61 -1.52 -1.05
C THR A 48 -9.84 -0.63 0.16
N ALA A 49 -10.40 0.55 -0.04
CA ALA A 49 -10.75 1.45 1.05
C ALA A 49 -11.78 0.81 2.00
N LEU A 50 -11.61 1.02 3.30
CA LEU A 50 -12.58 0.56 4.29
C LEU A 50 -13.84 1.45 4.27
N PRO A 51 -15.03 0.94 4.63
CA PRO A 51 -16.29 1.69 4.54
C PRO A 51 -16.36 3.00 5.35
N VAL A 52 -15.49 3.15 6.35
CA VAL A 52 -15.35 4.37 7.15
C VAL A 52 -14.75 5.54 6.36
N ASN A 53 -14.11 5.25 5.22
CA ASN A 53 -13.41 6.22 4.37
C ASN A 53 -14.00 6.20 2.95
N ALA A 54 -15.27 6.57 2.80
CA ALA A 54 -15.97 6.53 1.51
C ALA A 54 -15.30 7.37 0.41
N ASP A 55 -14.63 8.46 0.80
CA ASP A 55 -13.93 9.38 -0.12
C ASP A 55 -12.44 9.03 -0.33
N ALA A 56 -12.01 7.84 0.11
CA ALA A 56 -10.63 7.42 -0.05
C ALA A 56 -10.24 7.34 -1.53
N PRO A 57 -9.08 7.91 -1.91
CA PRO A 57 -8.60 7.86 -3.29
C PRO A 57 -8.26 6.42 -3.71
N ALA A 58 -8.46 6.13 -5.00
CA ALA A 58 -8.05 4.85 -5.57
C ALA A 58 -6.52 4.74 -5.60
N ILE A 59 -6.00 3.58 -5.23
CA ILE A 59 -4.58 3.25 -5.38
C ILE A 59 -4.32 2.91 -6.85
N LEU A 60 -3.39 3.63 -7.47
CA LEU A 60 -3.04 3.48 -8.88
C LEU A 60 -1.83 2.57 -9.08
N VAL A 61 -0.82 2.73 -8.23
CA VAL A 61 0.46 2.01 -8.34
C VAL A 61 0.93 1.62 -6.94
N ILE A 62 1.42 0.39 -6.78
CA ILE A 62 2.09 -0.08 -5.56
C ILE A 62 3.57 -0.25 -5.85
N TYR A 63 4.40 0.58 -5.22
CA TYR A 63 5.86 0.47 -5.27
C TYR A 63 6.30 -0.56 -4.24
N ASN A 64 6.53 -1.78 -4.69
CA ASN A 64 7.08 -2.80 -3.83
C ASN A 64 8.55 -2.49 -3.50
N THR A 65 8.80 -1.91 -2.32
CA THR A 65 10.16 -1.67 -1.80
C THR A 65 10.84 -2.94 -1.29
N THR A 66 10.15 -4.09 -1.28
CA THR A 66 10.67 -5.38 -0.79
C THR A 66 11.51 -6.15 -1.83
N VAL A 67 12.40 -5.45 -2.53
CA VAL A 67 13.76 -6.02 -2.63
C VAL A 67 14.39 -5.81 -1.26
N SER A 68 14.03 -6.66 -0.31
CA SER A 68 14.73 -6.72 0.97
C SER A 68 16.20 -7.10 0.68
N PRO A 69 17.20 -6.32 1.11
CA PRO A 69 18.62 -6.70 0.96
C PRO A 69 18.96 -8.02 1.66
N ARG A 70 18.07 -8.51 2.54
CA ARG A 70 18.29 -9.72 3.34
C ARG A 70 17.87 -11.01 2.66
N ARG A 71 17.31 -10.98 1.46
CA ARG A 71 17.05 -12.21 0.68
C ARG A 71 18.12 -12.41 -0.39
N ARG A 72 19.39 -12.52 0.03
CA ARG A 72 20.32 -13.42 -0.68
C ARG A 72 19.91 -14.83 -0.26
N VAL A 73 19.18 -15.51 -1.15
CA VAL A 73 19.06 -16.96 -1.09
C VAL A 73 20.46 -17.49 -1.35
N ALA A 74 21.11 -18.00 -0.29
CA ALA A 74 22.26 -18.89 -0.41
C ALA A 74 21.77 -20.29 -0.81
#